data_AF-A0ABD6BQD2-F1
#
_entry.id   AF-A0ABD6BQD2-F1
#
_cell.length_a   1.000
_cell.length_b   1.000
_cell.length_c   1.000
_cell.angle_alpha   90.00
_cell.angle_beta   90.00
_cell.angle_gamma   90.00
#
_symmetry.space_group_name_H-M   'P 1'
#
loop_
_entity.id
_entity.type
_entity.pdbx_description
1 polymer ?
#
loop_
_entity_poly.entity_id
_entity_poly.type
_entity_poly.pdbx_seq_one_letter_code
_entity_poly.pdbx_strand_id
1 'polypeptide(L)' 'MQPSPDLAVVRFGELGIKSGKVRGQMLDRLADNVRAILDDRGIAGRVERRWSRILIWPEEGDTADRFGADE' A
#
# COMPACT_ATOMS: atom_id res chain seq x y z
N MET A 1 5.96 -22.85 -4.72
CA MET A 1 6.46 -21.47 -4.71
C MET A 1 5.36 -20.61 -5.31
N GLN A 2 4.62 -19.86 -4.49
CA GLN A 2 3.66 -18.89 -5.04
C GLN A 2 4.46 -17.77 -5.73
N PRO A 3 4.00 -17.26 -6.89
CA PRO A 3 4.63 -16.09 -7.49
C PRO A 3 4.48 -14.90 -6.54
N SER A 4 5.59 -14.32 -6.12
CA SER A 4 5.61 -13.04 -5.41
C SER A 4 5.04 -11.97 -6.35
N PRO A 5 3.98 -11.23 -5.95
CA PRO A 5 3.36 -10.26 -6.85
C PRO A 5 4.27 -9.06 -7.07
N ASP A 6 4.39 -8.62 -8.32
CA ASP A 6 5.18 -7.43 -8.69
C ASP A 6 4.56 -6.09 -8.22
N LEU A 7 3.49 -6.12 -7.40
CA LEU A 7 2.22 -5.43 -7.63
C LEU A 7 1.21 -5.63 -6.49
N ALA A 8 1.35 -4.97 -5.33
CA ALA A 8 0.27 -4.93 -4.33
C ALA A 8 -0.61 -3.67 -4.47
N VAL A 9 -1.94 -3.86 -4.58
CA VAL A 9 -2.92 -2.78 -4.74
C VAL A 9 -3.84 -2.72 -3.52
N VAL A 10 -3.74 -1.64 -2.75
CA VAL A 10 -4.62 -1.42 -1.60
C VAL A 10 -5.91 -0.77 -2.06
N ARG A 11 -7.02 -1.44 -1.77
CA ARG A 11 -8.38 -0.94 -1.92
C ARG A 11 -8.97 -0.72 -0.54
N PHE A 12 -9.50 0.46 -0.31
CA PHE A 12 -10.41 0.72 0.80
C PHE A 12 -11.85 0.61 0.26
N GLY A 13 -12.79 0.21 1.12
CA GLY A 13 -14.18 0.01 0.75
C GLY A 13 -14.88 1.31 0.35
N GLU A 14 -15.62 1.90 1.29
CA GLU A 14 -16.33 3.16 1.09
C GLU A 14 -15.75 4.23 2.03
N LEU A 15 -15.28 5.33 1.44
CA LEU A 15 -15.07 6.57 2.16
C LEU A 15 -16.34 7.38 1.89
N GLY A 16 -17.34 7.35 2.79
CA GLY A 16 -18.62 8.07 2.66
C GLY A 16 -18.51 9.60 2.66
N ILE A 17 -17.55 10.14 1.91
CA ILE A 17 -17.07 11.51 1.95
C ILE A 17 -17.56 12.22 0.69
N LYS A 18 -18.32 13.28 0.90
CA LYS A 18 -18.85 14.13 -0.19
C LYS A 18 -17.85 15.17 -0.68
N SER A 19 -16.76 15.41 0.06
CA SER A 19 -15.71 16.38 -0.28
C SER A 19 -14.48 15.71 -0.91
N GLY A 20 -14.15 16.11 -2.14
CA GLY A 20 -12.92 15.65 -2.82
C GLY A 20 -11.64 16.01 -2.07
N LYS A 21 -11.60 17.17 -1.39
CA LYS A 21 -10.45 17.61 -0.59
C LYS A 21 -10.22 16.70 0.62
N VAL A 22 -11.28 16.43 1.38
CA VAL A 22 -11.22 15.55 2.57
C VAL A 22 -10.85 14.13 2.15
N ARG A 23 -11.45 13.64 1.05
CA ARG A 23 -11.08 12.36 0.45
C ARG A 23 -9.60 12.31 0.10
N GLY A 24 -9.05 13.39 -0.43
CA GLY A 24 -7.61 13.50 -0.70
C GLY A 24 -6.77 13.37 0.57
N GLN A 25 -7.07 14.14 1.60
CA GLN A 25 -6.32 14.09 2.87
C GLN A 25 -6.37 12.72 3.54
N MET A 26 -7.52 12.04 3.47
CA MET A 26 -7.64 10.68 4.02
C MET A 26 -6.83 9.66 3.23
N LEU A 27 -6.72 9.82 1.91
CA LEU A 27 -5.86 8.97 1.09
C LEU A 27 -4.37 9.20 1.37
N ASP A 28 -3.98 10.45 1.61
CA ASP A 28 -2.60 10.76 2.01
C ASP A 28 -2.29 10.11 3.37
N ARG A 29 -3.20 10.26 4.34
CA ARG A 29 -3.06 9.62 5.64
C ARG A 29 -2.99 8.09 5.55
N LEU A 30 -3.81 7.49 4.68
CA LEU A 30 -3.76 6.05 4.46
C LEU A 30 -2.43 5.62 3.85
N ALA A 31 -1.89 6.38 2.88
CA ALA A 31 -0.58 6.09 2.30
C ALA A 31 0.54 6.18 3.33
N ASP A 32 0.49 7.17 4.23
CA ASP A 32 1.47 7.30 5.31
C ASP A 32 1.38 6.15 6.32
N ASN A 33 0.17 5.72 6.66
CA ASN A 33 -0.02 4.56 7.54
C ASN A 33 0.52 3.27 6.89
N VAL A 34 0.31 3.08 5.58
CA VAL A 34 0.87 1.93 4.86
C VAL A 34 2.39 1.95 4.92
N ARG A 35 3.03 3.10 4.67
CA ARG A 35 4.50 3.24 4.80
C ARG A 35 4.97 2.87 6.20
N ALA A 36 4.32 3.41 7.23
CA ALA A 36 4.68 3.13 8.61
C ALA A 36 4.60 1.63 8.96
N ILE A 37 3.60 0.90 8.44
CA ILE A 37 3.48 -0.54 8.65
C ILE A 37 4.58 -1.32 7.91
N LEU A 38 4.92 -0.93 6.68
CA LEU A 38 6.01 -1.56 5.94
C LEU A 38 7.33 -1.36 6.67
N ASP A 39 7.60 -0.14 7.13
CA ASP A 39 8.81 0.20 7.90
C ASP A 39 8.87 -0.58 9.23
N ASP A 40 7.77 -0.62 9.98
CA ASP A 40 7.65 -1.35 11.26
C ASP A 40 7.90 -2.86 11.09
N ARG A 41 7.43 -3.45 9.98
CA ARG A 41 7.62 -4.87 9.65
C ARG A 41 8.93 -5.16 8.89
N GLY A 42 9.72 -4.14 8.55
CA GLY A 42 10.96 -4.29 7.78
C GLY A 42 10.73 -4.83 6.37
N ILE A 43 9.60 -4.49 5.74
CA ILE A 43 9.24 -4.86 4.36
C ILE A 43 9.71 -3.74 3.43
N ALA A 44 10.63 -4.03 2.50
CA ALA A 44 11.10 -3.01 1.57
C ALA A 44 10.08 -2.82 0.44
N GLY A 45 9.56 -1.60 0.31
CA GLY A 45 8.62 -1.31 -0.77
C GLY A 45 8.35 0.17 -0.97
N ARG A 46 8.12 0.53 -2.23
CA ARG A 46 7.74 1.88 -2.63
C ARG A 46 6.22 2.03 -2.58
N VAL A 47 5.73 2.99 -1.79
CA VAL A 47 4.30 3.31 -1.67
C VAL A 47 3.95 4.57 -2.46
N GLU A 48 3.06 4.44 -3.45
CA GLU A 48 2.55 5.57 -4.25
C GLU A 48 1.03 5.65 -4.20
N ARG A 49 0.51 6.88 -4.08
CA ARG A 49 -0.91 7.15 -4.22
C ARG A 49 -1.24 7.43 -5.68
N ARG A 50 -2.15 6.65 -6.26
CA ARG A 50 -2.75 6.88 -7.58
C ARG A 50 -4.26 7.03 -7.46
N TRP A 51 -4.74 8.27 -7.53
CA TRP A 51 -6.18 8.62 -7.54
C TRP A 51 -6.97 8.10 -6.34
N SER A 52 -7.51 6.88 -6.45
CA SER A 52 -8.35 6.17 -5.48
C SER A 52 -7.69 4.89 -4.96
N ARG A 53 -6.41 4.70 -5.24
CA ARG A 53 -5.63 3.49 -4.94
C ARG A 53 -4.30 3.87 -4.32
N ILE A 54 -3.80 2.97 -3.50
CA ILE A 54 -2.40 2.98 -3.06
C ILE A 54 -1.76 1.75 -3.69
N LEU A 55 -0.62 1.99 -4.32
CA LEU A 55 0.19 1.00 -5.04
C LEU A 55 1.46 0.80 -4.23
N ILE A 56 1.84 -0.47 -4.05
CA ILE A 56 3.06 -0.88 -3.35
C ILE A 56 3.86 -1.75 -4.31
N TRP A 57 5.05 -1.28 -4.69
CA TRP A 57 6.01 -2.07 -5.45
C TRP A 57 7.09 -2.61 -4.51
N PRO A 58 7.50 -3.87 -4.66
CA PRO A 58 8.73 -4.37 -4.05
C PRO A 58 9.92 -3.53 -4.52
N GLU A 59 10.92 -3.32 -3.66
CA GLU A 59 12.23 -2.85 -4.12
C GLU A 59 12.97 -3.98 -4.86
N GLU A 60 13.73 -3.64 -5.91
CA GLU A 60 14.53 -4.60 -6.68
C GLU A 60 15.55 -5.28 -5.75
N GLY A 61 15.30 -6.55 -5.41
CA GLY A 61 16.15 -7.35 -4.53
C GLY A 61 15.45 -7.95 -3.31
N ASP A 62 14.21 -7.53 -2.99
CA ASP A 62 13.42 -8.07 -1.85
C ASP A 62 12.41 -9.16 -2.28
N THR A 63 12.70 -9.87 -3.38
CA THR A 63 11.76 -10.81 -4.02
C THR A 63 11.60 -12.15 -3.30
N ALA A 64 12.40 -12.43 -2.27
CA ALA A 64 12.46 -13.77 -1.71
C ALA A 64 11.42 -14.10 -0.64
N ASP A 65 10.94 -13.18 0.21
CA ASP A 65 10.20 -13.65 1.40
C ASP A 65 9.31 -12.65 2.19
N ARG A 66 8.76 -11.58 1.60
CA ARG A 66 8.07 -10.54 2.42
C ARG A 66 6.67 -10.09 2.04
N PHE A 67 6.19 -10.34 0.81
CA PHE A 67 4.79 -10.10 0.44
C PHE A 67 3.96 -11.38 0.56
N GLY A 68 4.09 -12.09 1.68
CA GLY A 68 3.12 -13.13 2.05
C GLY A 68 1.88 -12.46 2.63
N ALA A 69 0.70 -12.80 2.14
CA ALA A 69 -0.51 -12.53 2.92
C ALA A 69 -0.42 -13.41 4.17
N ASP A 70 -0.28 -12.80 5.36
CA ASP A 70 -0.46 -13.51 6.62
C ASP A 70 -1.87 -14.15 6.60
N GLU A 71 -1.96 -15.46 6.81
CA GLU A 71 -3.23 -16.20 7.00
C GLU A 71 -3.78 -15.97 8.41
#